data_AF-A0A2S6XAM4-F1
#
_entry.id   AF-A0A2S6XAM4-F1
#
_cell.length_a   1.000
_cell.length_b   1.000
_cell.length_c   1.000
_cell.angle_alpha   90.00
_cell.angle_beta   90.00
_cell.angle_gamma   90.00
#
_symmetry.space_group_name_H-M   'P 1'
#
loop_
_entity.id
_entity.type
_entity.pdbx_description
1 polymer ?
#
loop_
_entity_poly.entity_id
_entity_poly.type
_entity_poly.pdbx_seq_one_letter_code
_entity_poly.pdbx_strand_id
1 'polypeptide(L)'
;MRQVHHKRDAKGDSGVMSVSGASASPHGFVTVRGRERGYRPEQVEAYAAALSEERDAAWERAARLTVLAREMEEDLGDLEEVVAQLAPQDYEVLGERARDLFRLGEEEAAAVRDRARGAAEELLEDARAYAAGVREAAQTHADAVRAEADERARQRLLAARAEADEARIEARREVKAGRAEALSALREMRRRSAGAAAEQSKELAGRWADAERAEEERARALDARHEELVARAEQGLRDAEQELADAGEAAERRQEEARARAAEVVAEARAHSERIARDTERVLREHGERWDELQAHMASVRSNLSSLTGRAVE
;
A
#
# COMPACT_ATOMS: atom_id res chain seq x y z
N MET A 1 -52.43 -65.39 -51.09
CA MET A 1 -51.09 -65.75 -51.59
C MET A 1 -50.73 -64.84 -52.77
N ARG A 2 -49.88 -63.83 -52.55
CA ARG A 2 -48.97 -63.27 -53.56
C ARG A 2 -47.98 -62.36 -52.83
N GLN A 3 -46.91 -62.99 -52.35
CA GLN A 3 -45.71 -62.31 -51.87
C GLN A 3 -44.92 -61.87 -53.11
N VAL A 4 -44.54 -60.59 -53.16
CA VAL A 4 -43.54 -60.11 -54.11
C VAL A 4 -42.27 -59.86 -53.33
N HIS A 5 -41.29 -60.74 -53.53
CA HIS A 5 -39.90 -60.59 -53.15
C HIS A 5 -39.21 -59.61 -54.09
N HIS A 6 -38.56 -58.57 -53.56
CA HIS A 6 -37.39 -57.93 -54.17
C HIS A 6 -36.40 -57.58 -53.05
N LYS A 7 -35.40 -58.44 -52.86
CA LYS A 7 -34.03 -58.36 -53.41
C LYS A 7 -33.19 -57.32 -52.65
N ARG A 8 -32.38 -57.84 -51.72
CA ARG A 8 -31.30 -57.15 -51.03
C ARG A 8 -30.11 -57.07 -51.99
N ASP A 9 -29.61 -55.87 -52.23
CA ASP A 9 -28.24 -55.64 -52.70
C ASP A 9 -27.49 -54.88 -51.61
N ALA A 10 -26.35 -55.44 -51.22
CA ALA A 10 -25.46 -54.93 -50.20
C ALA A 10 -24.08 -54.69 -50.82
N LYS A 11 -23.61 -53.42 -50.86
CA LYS A 11 -22.18 -53.07 -50.72
C LYS A 11 -21.93 -51.55 -50.67
N GLY A 12 -20.93 -51.15 -49.88
CA GLY A 12 -20.32 -49.81 -49.77
C GLY A 12 -20.42 -49.30 -48.32
N ASP A 13 -19.53 -49.69 -47.42
CA ASP A 13 -18.13 -49.25 -47.20
C ASP A 13 -17.96 -47.80 -46.70
N SER A 14 -17.22 -47.74 -45.59
CA SER A 14 -16.45 -46.66 -44.94
C SER A 14 -17.07 -45.27 -44.70
N GLY A 15 -17.06 -44.88 -43.42
CA GLY A 15 -17.26 -43.49 -43.01
C GLY A 15 -17.49 -43.35 -41.51
N VAL A 16 -16.43 -43.47 -40.71
CA VAL A 16 -16.46 -43.08 -39.29
C VAL A 16 -16.62 -41.55 -39.24
N MET A 17 -17.86 -41.07 -39.14
CA MET A 17 -18.15 -39.70 -38.77
C MET A 17 -18.72 -39.70 -37.35
N SER A 18 -17.85 -39.31 -36.41
CA SER A 18 -18.22 -38.88 -35.08
C SER A 18 -19.16 -37.68 -35.21
N VAL A 19 -20.47 -37.91 -35.09
CA VAL A 19 -21.45 -36.84 -34.98
C VAL A 19 -21.86 -36.75 -33.52
N SER A 20 -21.34 -35.70 -32.88
CA SER A 20 -21.75 -35.22 -31.57
C SER A 20 -23.27 -35.07 -31.55
N GLY A 21 -23.97 -36.04 -30.96
CA GLY A 21 -25.42 -36.07 -30.88
C GLY A 21 -25.93 -34.92 -30.03
N ALA A 22 -26.48 -33.90 -30.68
CA ALA A 22 -27.42 -33.00 -30.04
C ALA A 22 -28.54 -33.87 -29.47
N SER A 23 -28.82 -33.74 -28.17
CA SER A 23 -29.99 -34.35 -27.54
C SER A 23 -31.22 -33.79 -28.24
N ALA A 24 -31.77 -34.54 -29.19
CA ALA A 24 -33.05 -34.24 -29.78
C ALA A 24 -34.09 -34.32 -28.65
N SER A 25 -34.93 -33.29 -28.55
CA SER A 25 -36.09 -33.32 -27.67
C SER A 25 -37.01 -34.47 -28.08
N PRO A 26 -37.79 -35.07 -27.16
CA PRO A 26 -38.77 -36.12 -27.48
C PRO A 26 -39.81 -35.73 -28.55
N HIS A 27 -39.85 -34.45 -28.94
CA HIS A 27 -40.76 -33.88 -29.95
C HIS A 27 -40.08 -33.57 -31.29
N GLY A 28 -38.87 -34.09 -31.52
CA GLY A 28 -38.17 -33.93 -32.81
C GLY A 28 -37.57 -32.55 -33.07
N PHE A 29 -37.67 -31.60 -32.12
CA PHE A 29 -37.02 -30.30 -32.25
C PHE A 29 -35.51 -30.40 -32.08
N VAL A 30 -34.77 -29.75 -32.99
CA VAL A 30 -33.31 -29.65 -32.93
C VAL A 30 -32.95 -28.44 -32.08
N THR A 31 -32.36 -28.68 -30.91
CA THR A 31 -31.82 -27.59 -30.08
C THR A 31 -30.58 -27.00 -30.74
N VAL A 32 -30.51 -25.68 -30.90
CA VAL A 32 -29.32 -25.02 -31.43
C VAL A 32 -28.21 -25.04 -30.37
N ARG A 33 -27.03 -25.52 -30.75
CA ARG A 33 -25.83 -25.48 -29.90
C ARG A 33 -25.17 -24.10 -30.07
N GLY A 34 -25.43 -23.18 -29.14
CA GLY A 34 -24.90 -21.82 -29.10
C GLY A 34 -25.22 -21.13 -27.77
N ARG A 35 -24.63 -19.95 -27.52
CA ARG A 35 -24.72 -19.19 -26.24
C ARG A 35 -26.16 -18.92 -25.78
N GLU A 36 -27.11 -18.98 -26.71
CA GLU A 36 -28.55 -19.01 -26.47
C GLU A 36 -29.07 -20.42 -26.78
N ARG A 37 -29.27 -21.23 -25.73
CA ARG A 37 -29.94 -22.53 -25.86
C ARG A 37 -31.43 -22.28 -26.05
N GLY A 38 -31.90 -22.39 -27.28
CA GLY A 38 -33.31 -22.31 -27.65
C GLY A 38 -33.68 -23.33 -28.74
N TYR A 39 -34.97 -23.62 -28.84
CA TYR A 39 -35.54 -24.28 -30.01
C TYR A 39 -35.39 -23.36 -31.23
N ARG A 40 -35.21 -23.91 -32.43
CA ARG A 40 -35.21 -23.11 -33.65
C ARG A 40 -36.61 -22.49 -33.82
N PRO A 41 -36.76 -21.16 -33.83
CA PRO A 41 -38.07 -20.51 -33.97
C PRO A 41 -38.84 -21.02 -35.19
N GLU A 42 -38.16 -21.16 -36.33
CA GLU A 42 -38.72 -21.70 -37.58
C GLU A 42 -39.31 -23.12 -37.42
N GLN A 43 -38.70 -23.98 -36.60
CA GLN A 43 -39.22 -25.33 -36.36
C GLN A 43 -40.46 -25.31 -35.47
N VAL A 44 -40.47 -24.42 -34.47
CA VAL A 44 -41.63 -24.23 -33.57
C VAL A 44 -42.80 -23.64 -34.35
N GLU A 45 -42.52 -22.64 -35.20
CA GLU A 45 -43.52 -22.02 -36.08
C GLU A 45 -44.08 -23.02 -37.08
N ALA A 46 -43.24 -23.84 -37.73
CA ALA A 46 -43.70 -24.88 -38.64
C ALA A 46 -44.60 -25.92 -37.95
N TYR A 47 -44.24 -26.33 -36.73
CA TYR A 47 -45.05 -27.27 -35.95
C TYR A 47 -46.38 -26.66 -35.48
N ALA A 48 -46.36 -25.40 -35.03
CA ALA A 48 -47.56 -24.67 -34.65
C ALA A 48 -48.50 -24.41 -35.85
N ALA A 49 -47.94 -24.15 -37.03
CA ALA A 49 -48.68 -24.03 -38.27
C ALA A 49 -49.37 -25.35 -38.64
N ALA A 50 -48.64 -26.47 -38.62
CA ALA A 50 -49.22 -27.79 -38.89
C ALA A 50 -50.37 -28.13 -37.91
N LEU A 51 -50.21 -27.88 -36.61
CA LEU A 51 -51.29 -28.05 -35.63
C LEU A 51 -52.49 -27.14 -35.89
N SER A 52 -52.24 -25.92 -36.36
CA SER A 52 -53.30 -24.97 -36.69
C SER A 52 -54.07 -25.43 -37.94
N GLU A 53 -53.38 -25.93 -38.96
CA GLU A 53 -53.99 -26.53 -40.14
C GLU A 53 -54.84 -27.76 -39.80
N GLU A 54 -54.32 -28.66 -38.95
CA GLU A 54 -55.08 -29.83 -38.48
C GLU A 54 -56.33 -29.43 -37.69
N ARG A 55 -56.21 -28.42 -36.83
CA ARG A 55 -57.35 -27.83 -36.12
C ARG A 55 -58.37 -27.29 -37.12
N ASP A 56 -57.94 -26.43 -38.03
CA ASP A 56 -58.85 -25.76 -38.98
C ASP A 56 -59.55 -26.78 -39.88
N ALA A 57 -58.85 -27.81 -40.35
CA ALA A 57 -59.44 -28.93 -41.07
C ALA A 57 -60.46 -29.72 -40.23
N ALA A 58 -60.20 -29.91 -38.93
CA ALA A 58 -61.17 -30.54 -38.03
C ALA A 58 -62.43 -29.66 -37.82
N TRP A 59 -62.25 -28.34 -37.69
CA TRP A 59 -63.34 -27.37 -37.60
C TRP A 59 -64.19 -27.32 -38.87
N GLU A 60 -63.57 -27.32 -40.04
CA GLU A 60 -64.29 -27.39 -41.32
C GLU A 60 -65.12 -28.67 -41.44
N ARG A 61 -64.55 -29.82 -41.05
CA ARG A 61 -65.31 -31.09 -41.03
C ARG A 61 -66.49 -31.03 -40.07
N ALA A 62 -66.30 -30.49 -38.87
CA ALA A 62 -67.37 -30.32 -37.89
C ALA A 62 -68.48 -29.39 -38.44
N ALA A 63 -68.11 -28.30 -39.09
CA ALA A 63 -69.06 -27.40 -39.73
C ALA A 63 -69.86 -28.10 -40.85
N ARG A 64 -69.20 -28.87 -41.73
CA ARG A 64 -69.86 -29.66 -42.78
C ARG A 64 -70.84 -30.69 -42.21
N LEU A 65 -70.43 -31.41 -41.17
CA LEU A 65 -71.30 -32.37 -40.50
C LEU A 65 -72.50 -31.69 -39.82
N THR A 66 -72.31 -30.49 -39.28
CA THR A 66 -73.40 -29.71 -38.68
C THR A 66 -74.40 -29.25 -39.74
N VAL A 67 -73.94 -28.86 -40.94
CA VAL A 67 -74.83 -28.53 -42.06
C VAL A 67 -75.60 -29.77 -42.52
N LEU A 68 -74.91 -30.88 -42.74
CA LEU A 68 -75.54 -32.14 -43.14
C LEU A 68 -76.59 -32.60 -42.12
N ALA A 69 -76.31 -32.47 -40.83
CA ALA A 69 -77.28 -32.80 -39.78
C ALA A 69 -78.55 -31.95 -39.88
N ARG A 70 -78.41 -30.64 -40.17
CA ARG A 70 -79.56 -29.75 -40.39
C ARG A 70 -80.34 -30.10 -41.65
N GLU A 71 -79.66 -30.39 -42.76
CA GLU A 71 -80.31 -30.82 -44.01
C GLU A 71 -81.12 -32.11 -43.76
N MET A 72 -80.56 -33.07 -43.02
CA MET A 72 -81.25 -34.30 -42.65
C MET A 72 -82.43 -34.06 -41.69
N GLU A 73 -82.35 -33.07 -40.79
CA GLU A 73 -83.47 -32.67 -39.92
C GLU A 73 -84.60 -32.01 -40.72
N GLU A 74 -84.27 -31.18 -41.71
CA GLU A 74 -85.24 -30.57 -42.64
C GLU A 74 -85.94 -31.63 -43.49
N ASP A 75 -85.17 -32.54 -44.13
CA ASP A 75 -85.70 -33.67 -44.90
C ASP A 75 -86.63 -34.55 -44.07
N LEU A 76 -86.27 -34.79 -42.79
CA LEU A 76 -87.11 -35.53 -41.84
C LEU A 76 -88.42 -34.79 -41.56
N GLY A 77 -88.36 -33.47 -41.35
CA GLY A 77 -89.55 -32.64 -41.14
C GLY A 77 -90.51 -32.66 -42.32
N ASP A 78 -89.99 -32.56 -43.55
CA ASP A 78 -90.78 -32.66 -44.78
C ASP A 78 -91.46 -34.04 -44.89
N LEU A 79 -90.74 -35.12 -44.58
CA LEU A 79 -91.29 -36.47 -44.54
C LEU A 79 -92.37 -36.62 -43.47
N GLU A 80 -92.17 -36.06 -42.28
CA GLU A 80 -93.17 -36.05 -41.20
C GLU A 80 -94.43 -35.30 -41.59
N GLU A 81 -94.32 -34.16 -42.29
CA GLU A 81 -95.48 -33.41 -42.80
C GLU A 81 -96.26 -34.22 -43.84
N VAL A 82 -95.57 -34.86 -44.79
CA VAL A 82 -96.19 -35.74 -45.79
C VAL A 82 -96.92 -36.90 -45.09
N VAL A 83 -96.32 -37.50 -44.06
CA VAL A 83 -96.94 -38.56 -43.27
C VAL A 83 -98.15 -38.05 -42.48
N ALA A 84 -98.09 -36.85 -41.90
CA ALA A 84 -99.19 -36.26 -41.14
C ALA A 84 -100.42 -35.93 -42.01
N GLN A 85 -100.23 -35.68 -43.31
CA GLN A 85 -101.32 -35.48 -44.27
C GLN A 85 -102.04 -36.79 -44.66
N LEU A 86 -101.43 -37.95 -44.38
CA LEU A 86 -102.08 -39.24 -44.55
C LEU A 86 -103.01 -39.52 -43.36
N ALA A 87 -104.25 -39.92 -43.62
CA ALA A 87 -105.15 -40.38 -42.57
C ALA A 87 -104.51 -41.57 -41.84
N PRO A 88 -104.62 -41.68 -40.49
CA PRO A 88 -104.11 -42.82 -39.75
C PRO A 88 -104.61 -44.12 -40.37
N GLN A 89 -103.70 -44.93 -40.93
CA GLN A 89 -104.06 -46.16 -41.61
C GLN A 89 -103.92 -47.32 -40.63
N ASP A 90 -105.05 -47.83 -40.17
CA ASP A 90 -105.14 -49.04 -39.34
C ASP A 90 -105.30 -50.33 -40.18
N TYR A 91 -105.42 -50.16 -41.51
CA TYR A 91 -105.67 -51.21 -42.50
C TYR A 91 -106.82 -52.15 -42.11
N GLU A 92 -107.79 -51.64 -41.33
CA GLU A 92 -108.86 -52.44 -40.75
C GLU A 92 -109.74 -53.12 -41.79
N VAL A 93 -109.92 -52.46 -42.93
CA VAL A 93 -110.75 -52.87 -44.07
C VAL A 93 -110.14 -54.05 -44.86
N LEU A 94 -108.84 -54.30 -44.72
CA LEU A 94 -108.09 -55.35 -45.42
C LEU A 94 -107.98 -56.67 -44.63
N GLY A 95 -108.53 -56.70 -43.41
CA GLY A 95 -108.59 -57.89 -42.54
C GLY A 95 -107.49 -57.98 -41.49
N GLU A 96 -107.64 -58.92 -40.55
CA GLU A 96 -106.78 -59.10 -39.37
C GLU A 96 -105.28 -59.23 -39.71
N ARG A 97 -104.96 -60.00 -40.76
CA ARG A 97 -103.58 -60.21 -41.21
C ARG A 97 -102.90 -58.91 -41.69
N ALA A 98 -103.65 -57.96 -42.24
CA ALA A 98 -103.12 -56.66 -42.64
C ALA A 98 -102.82 -55.78 -41.41
N ARG A 99 -103.68 -55.81 -40.39
CA ARG A 99 -103.46 -55.13 -39.10
C ARG A 99 -102.22 -55.66 -38.39
N ASP A 100 -102.02 -56.98 -38.38
CA ASP A 100 -100.85 -57.61 -37.77
C ASP A 100 -99.54 -57.22 -38.46
N LEU A 101 -99.53 -57.17 -39.80
CA LEU A 101 -98.37 -56.72 -40.55
C LEU A 101 -98.06 -55.24 -40.32
N PHE A 102 -99.09 -54.39 -40.24
CA PHE A 102 -98.91 -52.97 -39.93
C PHE A 102 -98.32 -52.75 -38.55
N ARG A 103 -98.88 -53.40 -37.52
CA ARG A 103 -98.35 -53.38 -36.15
C ARG A 103 -96.90 -53.86 -36.08
N LEU A 104 -96.57 -54.96 -36.75
CA LEU A 104 -95.19 -55.45 -36.82
C LEU A 104 -94.25 -54.41 -37.48
N GLY A 105 -94.74 -53.68 -38.49
CA GLY A 105 -94.01 -52.58 -39.11
C GLY A 105 -93.75 -51.41 -38.15
N GLU A 106 -94.73 -51.03 -37.35
CA GLU A 106 -94.58 -49.98 -36.31
C GLU A 106 -93.59 -50.41 -35.22
N GLU A 107 -93.69 -51.66 -34.76
CA GLU A 107 -92.76 -52.25 -33.78
C GLU A 107 -91.33 -52.26 -34.32
N GLU A 108 -91.12 -52.69 -35.58
CA GLU A 108 -89.80 -52.67 -36.20
C GLU A 108 -89.28 -51.24 -36.42
N ALA A 109 -90.14 -50.30 -36.83
CA ALA A 109 -89.76 -48.89 -36.98
C ALA A 109 -89.37 -48.25 -35.64
N ALA A 110 -90.07 -48.57 -34.55
CA ALA A 110 -89.67 -48.16 -33.19
C ALA A 110 -88.32 -48.78 -32.81
N ALA A 111 -88.15 -50.09 -33.03
CA ALA A 111 -86.90 -50.80 -32.72
C ALA A 111 -85.70 -50.25 -33.51
N VAL A 112 -85.89 -49.87 -34.77
CA VAL A 112 -84.84 -49.22 -35.58
C VAL A 112 -84.48 -47.85 -35.01
N ARG A 113 -85.46 -47.02 -34.64
CA ARG A 113 -85.22 -45.69 -34.05
C ARG A 113 -84.48 -45.78 -32.71
N ASP A 114 -84.89 -46.70 -31.84
CA ASP A 114 -84.24 -46.89 -30.55
C ASP A 114 -82.81 -47.42 -30.71
N ARG A 115 -82.58 -48.35 -31.64
CA ARG A 115 -81.22 -48.81 -32.00
C ARG A 115 -80.35 -47.68 -32.55
N ALA A 116 -80.90 -46.84 -33.43
CA ALA A 116 -80.19 -45.69 -34.00
C ALA A 116 -79.83 -44.65 -32.92
N ARG A 117 -80.76 -44.36 -31.99
CA ARG A 117 -80.51 -43.48 -30.85
C ARG A 117 -79.39 -44.03 -29.94
N GLY A 118 -79.47 -45.32 -29.58
CA GLY A 118 -78.43 -45.95 -28.77
C GLY A 118 -77.05 -45.90 -29.44
N ALA A 119 -76.96 -46.21 -30.73
CA ALA A 119 -75.70 -46.13 -31.47
C ALA A 119 -75.14 -44.70 -31.56
N ALA A 120 -76.00 -43.68 -31.67
CA ALA A 120 -75.59 -42.28 -31.67
C ALA A 120 -75.08 -41.84 -30.29
N GLU A 121 -75.73 -42.27 -29.22
CA GLU A 121 -75.30 -42.01 -27.84
C GLU A 121 -73.93 -42.66 -27.55
N GLU A 122 -73.74 -43.93 -27.93
CA GLU A 122 -72.45 -44.64 -27.82
C GLU A 122 -71.33 -43.90 -28.58
N LEU A 123 -71.60 -43.49 -29.83
CA LEU A 123 -70.61 -42.75 -30.63
C LEU A 123 -70.23 -41.40 -29.99
N LEU A 124 -71.18 -40.70 -29.38
CA LEU A 124 -70.93 -39.44 -28.68
C LEU A 124 -70.13 -39.65 -27.40
N GLU A 125 -70.39 -40.73 -26.66
CA GLU A 125 -69.61 -41.09 -25.47
C GLU A 125 -68.17 -41.46 -25.83
N ASP A 126 -67.97 -42.27 -26.86
CA ASP A 126 -66.65 -42.63 -27.38
C ASP A 126 -65.86 -41.40 -27.84
N ALA A 127 -66.51 -40.49 -28.57
CA ALA A 127 -65.89 -39.24 -29.02
C ALA A 127 -65.49 -38.33 -27.84
N ARG A 128 -66.33 -38.24 -26.80
CA ARG A 128 -66.04 -37.47 -25.57
C ARG A 128 -64.89 -38.10 -24.79
N ALA A 129 -64.87 -39.42 -24.63
CA ALA A 129 -63.80 -40.14 -23.95
C ALA A 129 -62.46 -39.96 -24.68
N TYR A 130 -62.47 -40.08 -26.02
CA TYR A 130 -61.29 -39.83 -26.85
C TYR A 130 -60.77 -38.39 -26.69
N ALA A 131 -61.65 -37.38 -26.80
CA ALA A 131 -61.28 -35.98 -26.65
C ALA A 131 -60.71 -35.67 -25.25
N ALA A 132 -61.30 -36.26 -24.20
CA ALA A 132 -60.79 -36.13 -22.83
C ALA A 132 -59.40 -36.75 -22.68
N GLY A 133 -59.19 -37.95 -23.23
CA GLY A 133 -57.89 -38.62 -23.21
C GLY A 133 -56.79 -37.84 -23.95
N VAL A 134 -57.10 -37.29 -25.13
CA VAL A 134 -56.15 -36.43 -25.86
C VAL A 134 -55.80 -35.18 -25.05
N ARG A 135 -56.79 -34.55 -24.42
CA ARG A 135 -56.56 -33.36 -23.58
C ARG A 135 -55.71 -33.67 -22.35
N GLU A 136 -55.99 -34.77 -21.66
CA GLU A 136 -55.22 -35.20 -20.49
C GLU A 136 -53.78 -35.54 -20.85
N ALA A 137 -53.57 -36.25 -21.97
CA ALA A 137 -52.24 -36.56 -22.47
C ALA A 137 -51.46 -35.29 -22.84
N ALA A 138 -52.09 -34.34 -23.52
CA ALA A 138 -51.49 -33.06 -23.86
C ALA A 138 -51.13 -32.24 -22.61
N GLN A 139 -52.02 -32.21 -21.60
CA GLN A 139 -51.78 -31.52 -20.34
C GLN A 139 -50.61 -32.14 -19.55
N THR A 140 -50.63 -33.46 -19.36
CA THR A 140 -49.56 -34.21 -18.69
C THR A 140 -48.22 -33.97 -19.38
N HIS A 141 -48.23 -33.97 -20.70
CA HIS A 141 -47.04 -33.71 -21.50
C HIS A 141 -46.54 -32.27 -21.30
N ALA A 142 -47.42 -31.27 -21.36
CA ALA A 142 -47.06 -29.88 -21.13
C ALA A 142 -46.50 -29.65 -19.72
N ASP A 143 -47.09 -30.26 -18.71
CA ASP A 143 -46.63 -30.16 -17.32
C ASP A 143 -45.26 -30.81 -17.12
N ALA A 144 -44.99 -31.95 -17.77
CA ALA A 144 -43.67 -32.58 -17.77
C ALA A 144 -42.60 -31.69 -18.42
N VAL A 145 -42.91 -31.06 -19.57
CA VAL A 145 -41.98 -30.13 -20.24
C VAL A 145 -41.71 -28.90 -19.37
N ARG A 146 -42.74 -28.34 -18.72
CA ARG A 146 -42.56 -27.20 -17.79
C ARG A 146 -41.69 -27.60 -16.60
N ALA A 147 -41.96 -28.74 -15.96
CA ALA A 147 -41.16 -29.22 -14.84
C ALA A 147 -39.69 -29.43 -15.22
N GLU A 148 -39.42 -30.00 -16.40
CA GLU A 148 -38.04 -30.15 -16.90
C GLU A 148 -37.37 -28.79 -17.17
N ALA A 149 -38.10 -27.85 -17.77
CA ALA A 149 -37.60 -26.50 -18.01
C ALA A 149 -37.26 -25.75 -16.71
N ASP A 150 -38.14 -25.85 -15.70
CA ASP A 150 -37.94 -25.26 -14.38
C ASP A 150 -36.73 -25.86 -13.67
N GLU A 151 -36.55 -27.18 -13.72
CA GLU A 151 -35.38 -27.84 -13.11
C GLU A 151 -34.08 -27.40 -13.81
N ARG A 152 -34.07 -27.35 -15.14
CA ARG A 152 -32.92 -26.83 -15.91
C ARG A 152 -32.63 -25.36 -15.56
N ALA A 153 -33.64 -24.54 -15.38
CA ALA A 153 -33.49 -23.14 -14.97
C ALA A 153 -32.89 -23.05 -13.56
N ARG A 154 -33.38 -23.84 -12.60
CA ARG A 154 -32.83 -23.93 -11.24
C ARG A 154 -31.36 -24.35 -11.25
N GLN A 155 -31.02 -25.40 -11.99
CA GLN A 155 -29.63 -25.87 -12.12
C GLN A 155 -28.70 -24.80 -12.69
N ARG A 156 -29.14 -24.06 -13.73
CA ARG A 156 -28.36 -22.95 -14.28
C ARG A 156 -28.17 -21.81 -13.29
N LEU A 157 -29.20 -21.45 -12.54
CA LEU A 157 -29.11 -20.41 -11.51
C LEU A 157 -28.16 -20.82 -10.38
N LEU A 158 -28.19 -22.09 -9.96
CA LEU A 158 -27.26 -22.62 -8.97
C LEU A 158 -25.81 -22.59 -9.49
N ALA A 159 -25.58 -23.03 -10.73
CA ALA A 159 -24.26 -22.97 -11.36
C ALA A 159 -23.74 -21.52 -11.47
N ALA A 160 -24.57 -20.60 -11.96
CA ALA A 160 -24.19 -19.18 -12.08
C ALA A 160 -23.89 -18.53 -10.71
N ARG A 161 -24.62 -18.92 -9.65
CA ARG A 161 -24.33 -18.46 -8.28
C ARG A 161 -23.02 -19.02 -7.75
N ALA A 162 -22.75 -20.31 -7.99
CA ALA A 162 -21.48 -20.94 -7.60
C ALA A 162 -20.29 -20.27 -8.31
N GLU A 163 -20.37 -20.06 -9.62
CA GLU A 163 -19.35 -19.34 -10.40
C GLU A 163 -19.13 -17.92 -9.88
N ALA A 164 -20.20 -17.19 -9.58
CA ALA A 164 -20.10 -15.84 -9.02
C ALA A 164 -19.46 -15.83 -7.62
N ASP A 165 -19.78 -16.81 -6.78
CA ASP A 165 -19.18 -16.95 -5.46
C ASP A 165 -17.69 -17.31 -5.53
N GLU A 166 -17.31 -18.22 -6.42
CA GLU A 166 -15.92 -18.58 -6.70
C GLU A 166 -15.11 -17.35 -7.16
N ALA A 167 -15.61 -16.61 -8.16
CA ALA A 167 -14.96 -15.39 -8.65
C ALA A 167 -14.80 -14.34 -7.53
N ARG A 168 -15.82 -14.19 -6.66
CA ARG A 168 -15.74 -13.28 -5.51
C ARG A 168 -14.71 -13.73 -4.47
N ILE A 169 -14.62 -15.03 -4.21
CA ILE A 169 -13.64 -15.59 -3.26
C ILE A 169 -12.22 -15.42 -3.81
N GLU A 170 -12.01 -15.71 -5.08
CA GLU A 170 -10.72 -15.53 -5.77
C GLU A 170 -10.27 -14.07 -5.72
N ALA A 171 -11.11 -13.13 -6.16
CA ALA A 171 -10.80 -11.70 -6.12
C ALA A 171 -10.43 -11.22 -4.71
N ARG A 172 -11.14 -11.70 -3.67
CA ARG A 172 -10.81 -11.39 -2.27
C ARG A 172 -9.46 -11.95 -1.84
N ARG A 173 -9.12 -13.17 -2.28
CA ARG A 173 -7.81 -13.79 -2.00
C ARG A 173 -6.69 -13.02 -2.67
N GLU A 174 -6.85 -12.65 -3.93
CA GLU A 174 -5.88 -11.85 -4.68
C GLU A 174 -5.65 -10.49 -4.04
N VAL A 175 -6.73 -9.75 -3.71
CA VAL A 175 -6.62 -8.46 -3.02
C VAL A 175 -5.91 -8.61 -1.67
N LYS A 176 -6.20 -9.67 -0.91
CA LYS A 176 -5.53 -9.94 0.38
C LYS A 176 -4.04 -10.26 0.18
N ALA A 177 -3.70 -11.07 -0.82
CA ALA A 177 -2.32 -11.44 -1.15
C ALA A 177 -1.52 -10.21 -1.59
N GLY A 178 -2.03 -9.45 -2.56
CA GLY A 178 -1.40 -8.21 -3.04
C GLY A 178 -1.22 -7.18 -1.94
N ARG A 179 -2.20 -7.03 -1.04
CA ARG A 179 -2.05 -6.17 0.15
C ARG A 179 -0.94 -6.67 1.08
N ALA A 180 -0.85 -7.97 1.32
CA ALA A 180 0.18 -8.54 2.18
C ALA A 180 1.58 -8.35 1.59
N GLU A 181 1.75 -8.56 0.28
CA GLU A 181 2.99 -8.31 -0.46
C GLU A 181 3.40 -6.83 -0.40
N ALA A 182 2.48 -5.91 -0.73
CA ALA A 182 2.72 -4.48 -0.67
C ALA A 182 3.14 -4.01 0.75
N LEU A 183 2.46 -4.51 1.79
CA LEU A 183 2.83 -4.20 3.18
C LEU A 183 4.17 -4.81 3.58
N SER A 184 4.51 -5.99 3.08
CA SER A 184 5.83 -6.61 3.31
C SER A 184 6.94 -5.77 2.70
N ALA A 185 6.78 -5.38 1.42
CA ALA A 185 7.72 -4.51 0.72
C ALA A 185 7.89 -3.16 1.43
N LEU A 186 6.80 -2.55 1.90
CA LEU A 186 6.85 -1.31 2.68
C LEU A 186 7.61 -1.48 4.00
N ARG A 187 7.38 -2.58 4.73
CA ARG A 187 8.10 -2.86 5.98
C ARG A 187 9.59 -3.06 5.72
N GLU A 188 9.95 -3.77 4.65
CA GLU A 188 11.34 -3.97 4.27
C GLU A 188 12.02 -2.65 3.90
N MET A 189 11.39 -1.83 3.07
CA MET A 189 11.88 -0.50 2.72
C MET A 189 12.10 0.35 3.98
N ARG A 190 11.12 0.38 4.91
CA ARG A 190 11.28 1.09 6.19
C ARG A 190 12.46 0.58 7.00
N ARG A 191 12.66 -0.73 7.09
CA ARG A 191 13.82 -1.32 7.78
C ARG A 191 15.13 -0.89 7.11
N ARG A 192 15.21 -0.95 5.77
CA ARG A 192 16.41 -0.53 5.02
C ARG A 192 16.71 0.95 5.20
N SER A 193 15.69 1.81 5.11
CA SER A 193 15.85 3.25 5.32
C SER A 193 16.23 3.60 6.76
N ALA A 194 15.64 2.95 7.75
CA ALA A 194 16.02 3.14 9.16
C ALA A 194 17.46 2.68 9.41
N GLY A 195 17.87 1.53 8.85
CA GLY A 195 19.25 1.05 8.90
C GLY A 195 20.22 2.04 8.27
N ALA A 196 19.93 2.53 7.07
CA ALA A 196 20.76 3.53 6.38
C ALA A 196 20.89 4.84 7.17
N ALA A 197 19.79 5.32 7.76
CA ALA A 197 19.80 6.52 8.61
C ALA A 197 20.62 6.31 9.90
N ALA A 198 20.54 5.13 10.52
CA ALA A 198 21.32 4.79 11.70
C ALA A 198 22.83 4.73 11.38
N GLU A 199 23.21 4.12 10.26
CA GLU A 199 24.62 4.09 9.82
C GLU A 199 25.12 5.50 9.50
N GLN A 200 24.35 6.33 8.79
CA GLN A 200 24.71 7.72 8.55
C GLN A 200 24.88 8.51 9.86
N SER A 201 24.00 8.30 10.84
CA SER A 201 24.12 8.93 12.16
C SER A 201 25.39 8.50 12.89
N LYS A 202 25.78 7.22 12.80
CA LYS A 202 27.03 6.71 13.40
C LYS A 202 28.25 7.29 12.70
N GLU A 203 28.25 7.36 11.37
CA GLU A 203 29.34 7.98 10.60
C GLU A 203 29.52 9.45 10.97
N LEU A 204 28.43 10.22 11.07
CA LEU A 204 28.49 11.61 11.51
C LEU A 204 28.99 11.73 12.95
N ALA A 205 28.49 10.92 13.88
CA ALA A 205 28.96 10.90 15.25
C ALA A 205 30.45 10.56 15.35
N GLY A 206 30.93 9.61 14.54
CA GLY A 206 32.35 9.28 14.41
C GLY A 206 33.18 10.46 13.94
N ARG A 207 32.75 11.14 12.86
CA ARG A 207 33.42 12.35 12.36
C ARG A 207 33.46 13.48 13.38
N TRP A 208 32.38 13.67 14.15
CA TRP A 208 32.34 14.65 15.24
C TRP A 208 33.31 14.29 16.37
N ALA A 209 33.36 13.03 16.79
CA ALA A 209 34.29 12.57 17.80
C ALA A 209 35.76 12.68 17.34
N ASP A 210 36.04 12.41 16.05
CA ASP A 210 37.36 12.62 15.46
C ASP A 210 37.74 14.11 15.44
N ALA A 211 36.80 14.98 15.06
CA ALA A 211 37.01 16.43 15.06
C ALA A 211 37.23 16.98 16.48
N GLU A 212 36.45 16.53 17.46
CA GLU A 212 36.59 16.90 18.87
C GLU A 212 37.96 16.48 19.42
N ARG A 213 38.39 15.24 19.16
CA ARG A 213 39.74 14.77 19.53
C ARG A 213 40.84 15.63 18.89
N ALA A 214 40.71 15.95 17.60
CA ALA A 214 41.69 16.78 16.90
C ALA A 214 41.76 18.19 17.47
N GLU A 215 40.62 18.79 17.86
CA GLU A 215 40.59 20.09 18.54
C GLU A 215 41.18 20.02 19.96
N GLU A 216 40.88 18.98 20.74
CA GLU A 216 41.52 18.75 22.05
C GLU A 216 43.03 18.60 21.94
N GLU A 217 43.52 17.84 20.95
CA GLU A 217 44.95 17.67 20.68
C GLU A 217 45.61 19.01 20.30
N ARG A 218 44.96 19.81 19.46
CA ARG A 218 45.43 21.16 19.11
C ARG A 218 45.47 22.08 20.34
N ALA A 219 44.43 22.06 21.17
CA ALA A 219 44.37 22.84 22.41
C ALA A 219 45.51 22.46 23.35
N ARG A 220 45.71 21.16 23.61
CA ARG A 220 46.84 20.66 24.42
C ARG A 220 48.19 21.06 23.84
N ALA A 221 48.36 21.03 22.52
CA ALA A 221 49.60 21.46 21.87
C ALA A 221 49.83 22.97 22.01
N LEU A 222 48.77 23.79 21.92
CA LEU A 222 48.84 25.23 22.16
C LEU A 222 49.16 25.55 23.62
N ASP A 223 48.53 24.87 24.57
CA ASP A 223 48.80 25.01 26.00
C ASP A 223 50.26 24.65 26.32
N ALA A 224 50.75 23.51 25.83
CA ALA A 224 52.15 23.11 26.02
C ALA A 224 53.14 24.13 25.43
N ARG A 225 52.85 24.68 24.24
CA ARG A 225 53.66 25.75 23.64
C ARG A 225 53.62 27.03 24.48
N HIS A 226 52.45 27.37 25.02
CA HIS A 226 52.28 28.54 25.86
C HIS A 226 53.06 28.38 27.17
N GLU A 227 52.98 27.23 27.84
CA GLU A 227 53.79 26.90 29.02
C GLU A 227 55.29 26.99 28.74
N GLU A 228 55.75 26.46 27.61
CA GLU A 228 57.16 26.57 27.19
C GLU A 228 57.60 28.04 26.99
N LEU A 229 56.76 28.86 26.35
CA LEU A 229 57.05 30.28 26.14
C LEU A 229 57.05 31.06 27.46
N VAL A 230 56.10 30.79 28.36
CA VAL A 230 56.04 31.39 29.69
C VAL A 230 57.27 31.00 30.50
N ALA A 231 57.64 29.70 30.53
CA ALA A 231 58.83 29.24 31.23
C ALA A 231 60.11 29.90 30.69
N ARG A 232 60.24 30.08 29.37
CA ARG A 232 61.34 30.84 28.76
C ARG A 232 61.34 32.31 29.17
N ALA A 233 60.18 32.95 29.18
CA ALA A 233 60.04 34.35 29.59
C ALA A 233 60.37 34.54 31.07
N GLU A 234 59.89 33.66 31.96
CA GLU A 234 60.23 33.64 33.38
C GLU A 234 61.72 33.42 33.61
N GLN A 235 62.33 32.49 32.87
CA GLN A 235 63.78 32.28 32.96
C GLN A 235 64.54 33.53 32.52
N GLY A 236 64.16 34.14 31.39
CA GLY A 236 64.75 35.39 30.93
C GLY A 236 64.56 36.54 31.91
N LEU A 237 63.42 36.60 32.62
CA LEU A 237 63.20 37.57 33.69
C LEU A 237 64.13 37.32 34.88
N ARG A 238 64.26 36.07 35.34
CA ARG A 238 65.19 35.72 36.44
C ARG A 238 66.64 36.04 36.07
N ASP A 239 67.05 35.74 34.85
CA ASP A 239 68.39 36.05 34.35
C ASP A 239 68.61 37.58 34.34
N ALA A 240 67.63 38.37 33.87
CA ALA A 240 67.70 39.82 33.87
C ALA A 240 67.67 40.44 35.28
N GLU A 241 66.90 39.87 36.21
CA GLU A 241 66.89 40.27 37.63
C GLU A 241 68.24 39.99 38.29
N GLN A 242 68.87 38.85 37.98
CA GLN A 242 70.21 38.51 38.46
C GLN A 242 71.26 39.48 37.88
N GLU A 243 71.23 39.74 36.57
CA GLU A 243 72.12 40.73 35.94
C GLU A 243 71.96 42.13 36.56
N LEU A 244 70.72 42.54 36.86
CA LEU A 244 70.44 43.80 37.54
C LEU A 244 71.00 43.82 38.97
N ALA A 245 70.82 42.74 39.73
CA ALA A 245 71.37 42.60 41.07
C ALA A 245 72.91 42.65 41.06
N ASP A 246 73.55 41.87 40.19
CA ASP A 246 75.00 41.83 40.00
C ASP A 246 75.54 43.22 39.60
N ALA A 247 74.85 43.92 38.69
CA ALA A 247 75.17 45.29 38.29
C ALA A 247 74.99 46.29 39.45
N GLY A 248 73.95 46.12 40.26
CA GLY A 248 73.69 46.89 41.48
C GLY A 248 74.82 46.73 42.50
N GLU A 249 75.21 45.50 42.82
CA GLU A 249 76.33 45.22 43.72
C GLU A 249 77.66 45.75 43.16
N ALA A 250 77.90 45.62 41.85
CA ALA A 250 79.10 46.17 41.22
C ALA A 250 79.13 47.71 41.29
N ALA A 251 77.97 48.36 41.17
CA ALA A 251 77.84 49.81 41.34
C ALA A 251 78.08 50.23 42.80
N GLU A 252 77.55 49.49 43.78
CA GLU A 252 77.81 49.70 45.21
C GLU A 252 79.30 49.52 45.53
N ARG A 253 79.93 48.42 45.09
CA ARG A 253 81.38 48.19 45.26
C ARG A 253 82.20 49.33 44.67
N ARG A 254 81.90 49.77 43.45
CA ARG A 254 82.57 50.94 42.84
C ARG A 254 82.35 52.21 43.65
N GLN A 255 81.15 52.42 44.21
CA GLN A 255 80.86 53.56 45.05
C GLN A 255 81.64 53.51 46.37
N GLU A 256 81.72 52.34 47.00
CA GLU A 256 82.53 52.11 48.21
C GLU A 256 84.01 52.30 47.95
N GLU A 257 84.55 51.75 46.86
CA GLU A 257 85.92 51.97 46.41
C GLU A 257 86.19 53.46 46.16
N ALA A 258 85.27 54.17 45.50
CA ALA A 258 85.38 55.61 45.30
C ALA A 258 85.35 56.39 46.63
N ARG A 259 84.51 55.99 47.59
CA ARG A 259 84.47 56.58 48.94
C ARG A 259 85.73 56.30 49.73
N ALA A 260 86.25 55.09 49.68
CA ALA A 260 87.51 54.70 50.32
C ALA A 260 88.68 55.50 49.72
N ARG A 261 88.73 55.63 48.39
CA ARG A 261 89.72 56.44 47.70
C ARG A 261 89.61 57.92 48.04
N ALA A 262 88.39 58.45 48.13
CA ALA A 262 88.16 59.81 48.58
C ALA A 262 88.63 60.02 50.04
N ALA A 263 88.38 59.06 50.93
CA ALA A 263 88.85 59.08 52.31
C ALA A 263 90.38 59.01 52.41
N GLU A 264 91.04 58.16 51.61
CA GLU A 264 92.50 58.12 51.48
C GLU A 264 93.07 59.48 51.06
N VAL A 265 92.53 60.07 49.99
CA VAL A 265 92.99 61.38 49.49
C VAL A 265 92.82 62.47 50.56
N VAL A 266 91.70 62.46 51.31
CA VAL A 266 91.49 63.39 52.43
C VAL A 266 92.47 63.14 53.57
N ALA A 267 92.79 61.87 53.89
CA ALA A 267 93.76 61.52 54.91
C ALA A 267 95.19 61.94 54.51
N GLU A 268 95.58 61.71 53.25
CA GLU A 268 96.84 62.18 52.68
C GLU A 268 96.92 63.72 52.71
N ALA A 269 95.86 64.41 52.33
CA ALA A 269 95.78 65.87 52.40
C ALA A 269 95.91 66.38 53.84
N ARG A 270 95.27 65.72 54.82
CA ARG A 270 95.43 66.04 56.25
C ARG A 270 96.85 65.79 56.74
N ALA A 271 97.44 64.64 56.42
CA ALA A 271 98.81 64.32 56.77
C ALA A 271 99.82 65.29 56.13
N HIS A 272 99.53 65.76 54.91
CA HIS A 272 100.30 66.82 54.26
C HIS A 272 100.14 68.15 55.00
N SER A 273 98.90 68.53 55.37
CA SER A 273 98.64 69.75 56.15
C SER A 273 99.31 69.74 57.53
N GLU A 274 99.31 68.60 58.23
CA GLU A 274 100.00 68.44 59.51
C GLU A 274 101.53 68.52 59.36
N ARG A 275 102.06 67.99 58.25
CA ARG A 275 103.49 68.09 57.94
C ARG A 275 103.90 69.53 57.70
N ILE A 276 103.09 70.27 56.93
CA ILE A 276 103.25 71.71 56.75
C ILE A 276 103.18 72.39 58.12
N ALA A 277 102.19 72.10 58.97
CA ALA A 277 102.07 72.69 60.30
C ALA A 277 103.32 72.44 61.18
N ARG A 278 103.83 71.21 61.22
CA ARG A 278 105.08 70.86 61.95
C ARG A 278 106.32 71.55 61.37
N ASP A 279 106.41 71.67 60.05
CA ASP A 279 107.48 72.42 59.38
C ASP A 279 107.37 73.92 59.71
N THR A 280 106.16 74.46 59.80
CA THR A 280 105.90 75.85 60.20
C THR A 280 106.28 76.07 61.68
N GLU A 281 105.94 75.15 62.57
CA GLU A 281 106.38 75.18 63.98
C GLU A 281 107.89 75.04 64.13
N ARG A 282 108.56 74.25 63.28
CA ARG A 282 110.03 74.14 63.28
C ARG A 282 110.68 75.46 62.86
N VAL A 283 110.17 76.10 61.81
CA VAL A 283 110.63 77.42 61.36
C VAL A 283 110.40 78.48 62.44
N LEU A 284 109.26 78.44 63.13
CA LEU A 284 108.99 79.35 64.25
C LEU A 284 109.94 79.14 65.44
N ARG A 285 110.32 77.89 65.75
CA ARG A 285 111.34 77.57 66.77
C ARG A 285 112.73 78.08 66.39
N GLU A 286 113.17 77.82 65.17
CA GLU A 286 114.46 78.30 64.65
C GLU A 286 114.52 79.85 64.64
N HIS A 287 113.40 80.53 64.41
CA HIS A 287 113.31 81.98 64.52
C HIS A 287 113.31 82.48 65.98
N GLY A 288 112.78 81.71 66.92
CA GLY A 288 112.89 81.98 68.36
C GLY A 288 114.34 81.86 68.86
N GLU A 289 115.03 80.79 68.47
CA GLU A 289 116.43 80.56 68.83
C GLU A 289 117.38 81.65 68.30
N ARG A 290 117.14 82.16 67.09
CA ARG A 290 117.87 83.32 66.53
C ARG A 290 117.61 84.64 67.26
N TRP A 291 116.44 84.80 67.88
CA TRP A 291 116.09 85.99 68.67
C TRP A 291 116.77 85.97 70.04
N ASP A 292 116.89 84.80 70.66
CA ASP A 292 117.59 84.60 71.93
C ASP A 292 119.11 84.79 71.79
N GLU A 293 119.71 84.38 70.67
CA GLU A 293 121.13 84.63 70.34
C GLU A 293 121.44 86.14 70.16
N LEU A 294 120.53 86.90 69.54
CA LEU A 294 120.66 88.35 69.38
C LEU A 294 120.54 89.12 70.71
N GLN A 295 119.67 88.65 71.63
CA GLN A 295 119.56 89.20 72.99
C GLN A 295 120.81 88.93 73.83
N ALA A 296 121.39 87.73 73.73
CA ALA A 296 122.64 87.38 74.42
C ALA A 296 123.84 88.25 73.96
N HIS A 297 123.91 88.58 72.67
CA HIS A 297 124.93 89.48 72.13
C HIS A 297 124.78 90.93 72.63
N MET A 298 123.55 91.42 72.81
CA MET A 298 123.31 92.76 73.38
C MET A 298 123.56 92.85 74.89
N ALA A 299 123.43 91.74 75.64
CA ALA A 299 123.78 91.69 77.07
C ALA A 299 125.31 91.70 77.29
N SER A 300 126.07 91.03 76.41
CA SER A 300 127.55 90.96 76.47
C SER A 300 128.23 92.31 76.17
N VAL A 301 127.69 93.10 75.25
CA VAL A 301 128.21 94.45 74.95
C VAL A 301 127.92 95.45 76.09
N ARG A 302 126.80 95.28 76.79
CA ARG A 302 126.41 96.13 77.94
C ARG A 302 127.25 95.86 79.20
N SER A 303 127.71 94.63 79.40
CA SER A 303 128.50 94.23 80.58
C SER A 303 130.00 94.57 80.49
N ASN A 304 130.56 94.78 79.30
CA ASN A 304 132.00 95.07 79.15
C ASN A 304 132.32 96.56 78.96
N LEU A 305 131.34 97.40 78.59
CA LEU A 305 131.46 98.86 78.64
C LEU A 305 131.30 99.43 80.07
N SER A 306 130.73 98.67 81.02
CA SER A 306 130.58 99.10 82.42
C SER A 306 131.82 98.93 83.31
N SER A 307 132.91 98.34 82.80
CA SER A 307 134.11 98.03 83.61
C SER A 307 135.32 98.94 83.31
N LEU A 308 135.19 99.91 82.40
CA LEU A 308 136.27 100.86 82.04
C LEU A 308 135.99 102.35 82.32
N THR A 309 134.93 102.71 83.05
CA THR A 309 134.78 104.04 83.65
C THR A 309 134.04 103.95 84.99
N GLY A 310 134.65 104.46 86.07
CA GLY A 310 134.14 104.35 87.44
C GLY A 310 133.54 105.63 88.04
N ARG A 311 132.89 105.44 89.20
CA ARG A 311 132.58 106.37 90.32
C ARG A 311 131.44 107.42 90.19
N ALA A 312 130.55 107.35 91.21
CA ALA A 312 129.78 108.41 91.92
C ALA A 312 128.64 109.13 91.16
N VAL A 313 127.44 109.44 91.69
CA VAL A 313 126.81 109.44 93.04
C VAL A 313 125.26 109.52 92.84
N GLU A 314 124.51 109.12 93.89
CA GLU A 314 123.03 109.00 94.10
C GLU A 314 122.37 107.69 93.69
#